data_AF-A0A642V1E0-F1
#
_entry.id   AF-A0A642V1E0-F1
#
_cell.length_a   1.000
_cell.length_b   1.000
_cell.length_c   1.000
_cell.angle_alpha   90.00
_cell.angle_beta   90.00
_cell.angle_gamma   90.00
#
_symmetry.space_group_name_H-M   'P 1'
#
loop_
_entity.id
_entity.type
_entity.pdbx_description
1 polymer ?
#
loop_
_entity_poly.entity_id
_entity_poly.type
_entity_poly.pdbx_seq_one_letter_code
_entity_poly.pdbx_strand_id
1 'polypeptide(L)'
;MKSLPLVAWLALLASVAANRYCRCELNDVAEIRPVVQCANCTTDFCYDEVFHQAKNETDKLNLVCFRKESAKEATVVYSFIAIVAGLVGYGVYLSRNPGL
;
A
#
# COMPACT_ATOMS: atom_id res chain seq x y z
N MET A 1 -5.66 24.98 -23.76
CA MET A 1 -6.65 24.53 -22.75
C MET A 1 -6.87 23.01 -22.76
N LYS A 2 -5.84 22.16 -22.94
CA LYS A 2 -6.00 20.69 -23.11
C LYS A 2 -5.28 19.84 -22.04
N SER A 3 -4.54 20.45 -21.13
CA SER A 3 -3.70 19.79 -20.11
C SER A 3 -4.37 19.62 -18.74
N LEU A 4 -5.49 20.31 -18.47
CA LEU A 4 -6.24 20.20 -17.23
C LEU A 4 -6.77 18.78 -16.89
N PRO A 5 -7.23 17.95 -17.86
CA PRO A 5 -7.65 16.59 -17.52
C PRO A 5 -6.46 15.74 -17.07
N LEU A 6 -5.26 15.96 -17.60
CA LEU A 6 -4.09 15.10 -17.35
C LEU A 6 -3.61 15.16 -15.89
N VAL A 7 -3.67 16.33 -15.26
CA VAL A 7 -3.31 16.52 -13.85
C VAL A 7 -4.34 15.87 -12.92
N ALA A 8 -5.63 15.97 -13.26
CA ALA A 8 -6.70 15.33 -12.50
C ALA A 8 -6.62 13.80 -12.55
N TRP A 9 -6.24 13.24 -13.70
CA TRP A 9 -6.00 11.80 -13.85
C TRP A 9 -4.76 11.31 -13.10
N LEU A 10 -3.67 12.10 -13.04
CA LEU A 10 -2.49 11.76 -12.25
C LEU A 10 -2.78 11.73 -10.74
N ALA A 11 -3.61 12.66 -10.25
CA ALA A 11 -3.97 12.71 -8.82
C ALA A 11 -4.83 11.51 -8.38
N LEU A 12 -5.65 10.96 -9.28
CA LEU A 12 -6.50 9.79 -9.03
C LEU A 12 -5.71 8.48 -8.91
N LEU A 13 -4.55 8.36 -9.56
CA LEU A 13 -3.70 7.16 -9.47
C LEU A 13 -2.91 7.07 -8.15
N ALA A 14 -2.87 8.14 -7.37
CA ALA A 14 -2.12 8.20 -6.11
C ALA A 14 -2.87 7.56 -4.92
N SER A 15 -4.12 7.09 -5.08
CA SER A 15 -4.80 6.31 -4.04
C SER A 15 -4.29 4.86 -4.02
N VAL A 16 -2.99 4.69 -3.76
CA VAL A 16 -2.40 3.38 -3.54
C VAL A 16 -2.75 2.99 -2.11
N ALA A 17 -3.84 2.23 -1.97
CA ALA A 17 -4.30 1.73 -0.68
C ALA A 17 -3.13 1.03 0.02
N ALA A 18 -2.82 1.45 1.25
CA ALA A 18 -1.80 0.86 2.10
C ALA A 18 -2.24 -0.55 2.54
N ASN A 19 -2.18 -1.50 1.61
CA ASN A 19 -2.63 -2.87 1.80
C ASN A 19 -1.62 -3.59 2.70
N ARG A 20 -2.11 -4.05 3.87
CA ARG A 20 -1.39 -4.92 4.79
C ARG A 20 -1.80 -6.36 4.51
N TYR A 21 -0.88 -7.27 4.72
CA TYR A 21 -1.05 -8.70 4.48
C TYR A 21 -0.54 -9.48 5.68
N CYS A 22 -1.20 -10.61 5.95
CA CYS A 22 -0.81 -11.59 6.94
C CYS A 22 -0.35 -12.85 6.21
N ARG A 23 0.88 -13.28 6.45
CA ARG A 23 1.41 -14.56 6.00
C ARG A 23 1.26 -15.56 7.15
N CYS A 24 0.50 -16.61 6.89
CA CYS A 24 0.30 -17.74 7.78
C CYS A 24 1.15 -18.91 7.25
N GLU A 25 2.07 -19.43 8.05
CA GLU A 25 2.93 -20.53 7.64
C GLU A 25 2.80 -21.71 8.62
N LEU A 26 2.42 -22.86 8.06
CA LEU A 26 2.13 -24.09 8.80
C LEU A 26 2.72 -25.28 8.05
N ASN A 27 3.67 -26.01 8.66
CA ASN A 27 4.29 -27.22 8.10
C ASN A 27 4.65 -27.08 6.60
N ASP A 28 5.42 -26.04 6.27
CA ASP A 28 5.88 -25.67 4.92
C ASP A 28 4.81 -25.12 3.96
N VAL A 29 3.54 -25.04 4.38
CA VAL A 29 2.48 -24.36 3.61
C VAL A 29 2.39 -22.90 4.04
N ALA A 30 2.67 -21.98 3.12
CA ALA A 30 2.55 -20.55 3.34
C ALA A 30 1.40 -19.95 2.52
N GLU A 31 0.48 -19.28 3.21
CA GLU A 31 -0.71 -18.63 2.63
C GLU A 31 -0.74 -17.16 3.05
N ILE A 32 -1.19 -16.29 2.14
CA ILE A 32 -1.16 -14.83 2.34
C ILE A 32 -2.56 -14.27 2.18
N ARG A 33 -3.06 -13.60 3.22
CA ARG A 33 -4.37 -12.95 3.21
C ARG A 33 -4.27 -11.44 3.46
N PRO A 34 -5.10 -10.63 2.81
CA PRO A 34 -5.17 -9.21 3.12
C PRO A 34 -5.76 -9.00 4.50
N VAL A 35 -5.21 -8.06 5.27
CA VAL A 35 -5.72 -7.66 6.58
C VAL A 35 -5.83 -6.15 6.69
N VAL A 36 -6.84 -5.67 7.41
CA VAL A 36 -7.01 -4.23 7.63
C VAL A 36 -5.91 -3.72 8.57
N GLN A 37 -5.60 -4.47 9.62
CA GLN A 37 -4.60 -4.14 10.63
C GLN A 37 -3.75 -5.37 10.95
N CYS A 38 -2.46 -5.18 11.27
CA CYS A 38 -1.61 -6.29 11.71
C CYS A 38 -2.08 -6.91 13.03
N ALA A 39 -2.82 -6.17 13.86
CA ALA A 39 -3.45 -6.70 15.06
C ALA A 39 -4.46 -7.82 14.75
N ASN A 40 -5.01 -7.86 13.53
CA ASN A 40 -5.92 -8.90 13.08
C ASN A 40 -5.17 -10.13 12.52
N CYS A 41 -3.85 -10.07 12.38
CA CYS A 41 -3.01 -11.20 11.97
C CYS A 41 -2.70 -12.05 13.22
N THR A 42 -3.67 -12.85 13.64
CA THR A 42 -3.55 -13.73 14.81
C THR A 42 -3.52 -15.20 14.39
N THR A 43 -3.12 -16.06 15.34
CA THR A 43 -3.21 -17.52 15.18
C THR A 43 -4.63 -17.94 14.80
N ASP A 44 -5.64 -17.41 15.50
CA ASP A 44 -7.05 -17.72 15.24
C ASP A 44 -7.49 -17.29 13.84
N PHE A 45 -7.05 -16.12 13.37
CA PHE A 45 -7.33 -15.67 12.00
C PHE A 45 -6.76 -16.65 10.96
N CYS A 46 -5.51 -17.11 11.13
CA CYS A 46 -4.92 -18.08 10.22
C CYS A 46 -5.64 -19.44 10.26
N TYR A 47 -6.11 -19.87 11.43
CA TYR A 47 -6.87 -21.11 11.52
C TYR A 47 -8.28 -20.98 10.94
N ASP A 48 -8.94 -19.84 11.11
CA ASP A 48 -10.32 -19.63 10.68
C ASP A 48 -10.44 -19.29 9.18
N GLU A 49 -9.52 -18.51 8.62
CA GLU A 49 -9.64 -17.98 7.24
C GLU A 49 -8.77 -18.69 6.21
N VAL A 50 -7.84 -19.54 6.67
CA VAL A 50 -6.83 -20.17 5.82
C VAL A 50 -6.82 -21.69 5.99
N PHE A 51 -6.56 -22.18 7.20
CA PHE A 51 -6.28 -23.60 7.39
C PHE A 51 -7.48 -24.43 7.85
N HIS A 52 -8.59 -23.82 8.28
CA HIS A 52 -9.90 -24.35 8.75
C HIS A 52 -9.92 -25.59 9.68
N GLN A 53 -8.84 -26.36 9.80
CA GLN A 53 -8.81 -27.72 10.34
C GLN A 53 -7.47 -28.08 11.02
N ALA A 54 -6.44 -27.23 10.97
CA ALA A 54 -5.12 -27.55 11.52
C ALA A 54 -4.93 -27.21 13.02
N LYS A 55 -5.98 -27.34 13.85
CA LYS A 55 -5.90 -27.17 15.31
C LYS A 55 -5.20 -28.35 16.01
N ASN A 56 -4.08 -28.82 15.47
CA ASN A 56 -3.24 -29.81 16.14
C ASN A 56 -2.17 -29.07 16.94
N GLU A 57 -2.11 -29.32 18.24
CA GLU A 57 -1.29 -28.61 19.24
C GLU A 57 0.24 -28.72 19.03
N THR A 58 0.68 -29.49 18.02
CA THR A 58 2.10 -29.75 17.71
C THR A 58 2.66 -28.94 16.55
N ASP A 59 1.83 -28.24 15.78
CA ASP A 59 2.30 -27.57 14.57
C ASP A 59 2.80 -26.15 14.88
N LYS A 60 4.03 -25.85 14.47
CA LYS A 60 4.64 -24.52 14.64
C LYS A 60 4.05 -23.54 13.63
N LEU A 61 2.98 -22.84 14.03
CA LEU A 61 2.41 -21.76 13.24
C LEU A 61 3.30 -20.52 13.32
N ASN A 62 3.80 -20.07 12.17
CA ASN A 62 4.56 -18.82 12.05
C ASN A 62 3.69 -17.73 11.40
N LEU A 63 3.69 -16.55 12.01
CA LEU A 63 2.85 -15.42 11.65
C LEU A 63 3.73 -14.24 11.25
N VAL A 64 3.56 -13.74 10.03
CA VAL A 64 4.28 -12.55 9.57
C VAL A 64 3.30 -11.54 8.99
N CYS A 65 3.14 -10.40 9.65
CA CYS A 65 2.43 -9.27 9.06
C CYS A 65 3.40 -8.40 8.26
N PHE A 66 3.05 -8.07 7.02
CA PHE A 66 3.85 -7.20 6.18
C PHE A 66 2.95 -6.26 5.37
N ARG A 67 3.51 -5.13 4.94
CA ARG A 67 2.87 -4.22 3.99
C ARG A 67 3.46 -4.48 2.60
N LYS A 68 2.62 -4.43 1.57
CA LYS A 68 3.12 -4.51 0.18
C LYS A 68 4.01 -3.32 -0.18
N GLU A 69 3.75 -2.16 0.43
CA GLU A 69 4.54 -0.94 0.24
C GLU A 69 5.21 -0.56 1.57
N SER A 70 6.54 -0.46 1.57
CA SER A 70 7.28 0.03 2.72
C SER A 70 6.99 1.51 2.92
N ALA A 71 6.70 1.94 4.15
CA ALA A 71 6.36 3.34 4.44
C ALA A 71 7.48 4.32 4.01
N LYS A 72 8.73 3.85 4.02
CA LYS A 72 9.89 4.61 3.55
C LYS A 72 9.86 4.81 2.03
N GLU A 73 9.51 3.77 1.28
CA GLU A 73 9.40 3.83 -0.18
C GLU A 73 8.21 4.70 -0.59
N ALA A 74 7.07 4.53 0.08
CA ALA A 74 5.89 5.38 -0.08
C ALA A 74 6.28 6.87 0.04
N THR A 75 6.96 7.23 1.12
CA THR A 75 7.36 8.63 1.39
C THR A 75 8.25 9.20 0.27
N VAL A 76 9.21 8.43 -0.21
CA VAL A 76 10.08 8.85 -1.33
C VAL A 76 9.26 9.08 -2.60
N VAL A 77 8.35 8.16 -2.92
CA VAL A 77 7.49 8.28 -4.11
C VAL A 77 6.57 9.49 -4.00
N TYR A 78 5.86 9.66 -2.88
CA TYR A 78 4.94 10.78 -2.69
C TYR A 78 5.66 12.13 -2.64
N SER A 79 6.84 12.21 -2.03
CA SER A 79 7.65 13.44 -2.05
C SER A 79 8.10 13.83 -3.45
N PHE A 80 8.51 12.85 -4.27
CA PHE A 80 8.85 13.09 -5.67
C PHE A 80 7.64 13.60 -6.47
N ILE A 81 6.48 12.96 -6.31
CA ILE A 81 5.23 13.40 -6.96
C ILE A 81 4.89 14.84 -6.55
N ALA A 82 4.99 15.18 -5.26
CA ALA A 82 4.71 16.52 -4.76
C ALA A 82 5.65 17.58 -5.37
N ILE A 83 6.94 17.28 -5.50
CA ILE A 83 7.92 18.17 -6.12
C ILE A 83 7.59 18.39 -7.59
N VAL A 84 7.34 17.32 -8.35
CA VAL A 84 7.00 17.42 -9.77
C VAL A 84 5.70 18.19 -9.97
N ALA A 85 4.67 17.89 -9.18
CA ALA A 85 3.40 18.62 -9.21
C ALA A 85 3.59 20.12 -8.89
N GLY A 86 4.44 20.44 -7.91
CA GLY A 86 4.80 21.81 -7.57
C GLY A 86 5.49 22.55 -8.72
N LEU A 87 6.48 21.92 -9.36
CA LEU A 87 7.19 22.49 -10.52
C LEU A 87 6.26 22.72 -11.71
N VAL A 88 5.38 21.74 -12.01
CA VAL A 88 4.39 21.87 -13.08
C VAL A 88 3.40 22.99 -12.77
N GLY A 89 2.88 23.05 -11.53
CA GLY A 89 2.00 24.12 -11.09
C GLY A 89 2.64 25.50 -11.19
N TYR A 90 3.90 25.62 -10.78
CA TYR A 90 4.68 26.86 -10.87
C TYR A 90 4.91 27.29 -12.33
N GLY A 91 5.28 26.36 -13.21
CA GLY A 91 5.44 26.64 -14.63
C GLY A 91 4.15 27.11 -15.30
N VAL A 92 3.01 26.51 -14.93
CA VAL A 92 1.68 26.97 -15.40
C VAL A 92 1.35 28.37 -14.86
N TYR A 93 1.67 28.65 -13.60
CA TYR A 93 1.47 29.98 -13.00
C TYR A 93 2.27 31.05 -13.73
N LEU A 94 3.56 30.81 -13.96
CA LEU A 94 4.45 31.73 -14.68
C LEU A 94 4.00 31.93 -16.13
N SER A 95 3.63 30.85 -16.83
CA SER A 95 3.11 30.94 -18.20
C SER A 95 1.83 31.76 -18.30
N ARG A 96 1.03 31.86 -17.22
CA ARG A 96 -0.22 32.62 -17.20
C ARG A 96 -0.02 34.08 -16.79
N ASN A 97 1.07 34.41 -16.10
CA ASN A 97 1.44 35.76 -15.67
C ASN A 97 2.84 36.13 -16.21
N PRO A 98 2.98 36.47 -17.50
CA PRO A 98 4.27 36.75 -18.14
C PRO A 98 4.89 38.11 -17.74
N GLY A 99 4.27 38.85 -16.83
CA GLY A 99 4.69 40.19 -16.39
C GLY A 99 5.34 40.23 -15.00
N LEU A 100 5.72 39.06 -14.46
CA LEU A 100 6.55 38.93 -13.26
C LEU A 100 7.96 38.46 -13.64
#